data_AF-A0A943CLC0-F1
#
_entry.id   AF-A0A943CLC0-F1
#
_cell.length_a   1.000
_cell.length_b   1.000
_cell.length_c   1.000
_cell.angle_alpha   90.00
_cell.angle_beta   90.00
_cell.angle_gamma   90.00
#
_symmetry.space_group_name_H-M   'P 1'
#
loop_
_entity.id
_entity.type
_entity.pdbx_description
1 polymer ?
#
loop_
_entity_poly.entity_id
_entity_poly.type
_entity_poly.pdbx_seq_one_letter_code
_entity_poly.pdbx_strand_id
1 'polypeptide(L)'
;MCLAYQSGEETKLFLPDEYYQKLDDNIARAIEARDAEVSRIKGLSKTQQSNVATVVAGVDIRTGEVYVGVKNTRVYKGNATCAEDIVFRGLGGNTNANIIMTPAIRPGKNEVIPVCTRCQTKYPRNQFVKGTTFQ
;
A
#
# COMPACT_ATOMS: atom_id res chain seq x y z
N MET A 1 41.88 35.77 7.36
CA MET A 1 41.58 35.30 5.99
C MET A 1 40.66 34.10 6.13
N CYS A 2 39.37 34.29 5.86
CA CYS A 2 38.36 33.22 5.84
C CYS A 2 38.69 32.23 4.72
N LEU A 3 38.55 30.93 5.01
CA LEU A 3 38.09 29.97 4.02
C LEU A 3 37.04 29.11 4.70
N ALA A 4 35.78 29.45 4.43
CA ALA A 4 34.63 28.60 4.70
C ALA A 4 34.69 27.41 3.73
N TYR A 5 34.69 26.19 4.25
CA TYR A 5 34.41 25.00 3.45
C TYR A 5 32.90 24.96 3.20
N GLN A 6 32.50 25.31 1.98
CA GLN A 6 31.12 25.25 1.52
C GLN A 6 30.73 23.84 1.06
N SER A 7 29.48 23.52 1.39
CA SER A 7 28.53 22.60 0.75
C SER A 7 28.90 21.13 0.65
N GLY A 8 28.12 20.32 1.37
CA GLY A 8 28.13 18.87 1.33
C GLY A 8 27.80 18.30 -0.04
N GLU A 9 28.31 17.10 -0.26
CA GLU A 9 28.00 16.28 -1.42
C GLU A 9 26.48 16.10 -1.53
N GLU A 10 25.87 16.77 -2.51
CA GLU A 10 24.57 16.37 -3.03
C GLU A 10 24.67 14.89 -3.40
N THR A 11 23.93 14.06 -2.67
CA THR A 11 23.76 12.64 -3.01
C THR A 11 23.20 12.55 -4.41
N LYS A 12 24.08 12.33 -5.40
CA LYS A 12 23.69 12.10 -6.78
C LYS A 12 22.69 10.95 -6.81
N LEU A 13 21.46 11.24 -7.23
CA LEU A 13 20.45 10.21 -7.46
C LEU A 13 21.03 9.19 -8.45
N PHE A 14 20.97 7.91 -8.07
CA PHE A 14 21.57 6.81 -8.84
C PHE A 14 20.84 6.56 -10.16
N LEU A 15 19.55 6.91 -10.22
CA LEU A 15 18.69 6.82 -11.39
C LEU A 15 18.20 8.21 -11.82
N PRO A 16 17.77 8.38 -13.08
CA PRO A 16 17.20 9.65 -13.54
C PRO A 16 15.97 10.07 -12.73
N ASP A 17 15.77 11.37 -12.54
CA ASP A 17 14.63 11.92 -11.77
C ASP A 17 13.27 11.41 -12.27
N GLU A 18 13.13 11.25 -13.59
CA GLU A 18 11.92 10.70 -14.23
C GLU A 18 11.54 9.32 -13.68
N TYR A 19 12.52 8.50 -13.32
CA TYR A 19 12.27 7.18 -12.73
C TYR A 19 11.62 7.30 -11.34
N TYR A 20 12.16 8.18 -10.49
CA TYR A 20 11.63 8.40 -9.14
C TYR A 20 10.25 9.07 -9.20
N GLN A 21 10.05 10.02 -10.11
CA GLN A 21 8.76 10.65 -10.31
C GLN A 21 7.68 9.63 -10.74
N LYS A 22 8.00 8.76 -11.69
CA LYS A 22 7.09 7.67 -12.11
C LYS A 22 6.76 6.71 -10.97
N LEU A 23 7.73 6.41 -10.11
CA LEU A 23 7.51 5.57 -8.93
C LEU A 23 6.56 6.25 -7.94
N ASP A 24 6.78 7.53 -7.64
CA ASP A 24 5.94 8.32 -6.74
C ASP A 24 4.51 8.46 -7.29
N ASP A 25 4.35 8.70 -8.60
CA ASP A 25 3.05 8.76 -9.26
C ASP A 25 2.30 7.43 -9.17
N ASN A 26 2.99 6.31 -9.37
CA ASN A 26 2.40 4.97 -9.22
C ASN A 26 1.94 4.70 -7.79
N ILE A 27 2.73 5.11 -6.80
CA ILE A 27 2.37 4.99 -5.38
C ILE A 27 1.17 5.90 -5.06
N ALA A 28 1.15 7.13 -5.55
CA ALA A 28 0.04 8.07 -5.38
C ALA A 28 -1.27 7.49 -5.94
N ARG A 29 -1.22 6.91 -7.15
CA ARG A 29 -2.38 6.23 -7.77
C ARG A 29 -2.90 5.07 -6.92
N ALA A 30 -2.03 4.30 -6.28
CA ALA A 30 -2.47 3.25 -5.35
C ALA A 30 -3.16 3.83 -4.11
N ILE A 31 -2.61 4.90 -3.54
CA ILE A 31 -3.19 5.60 -2.38
C ILE A 31 -4.57 6.16 -2.73
N GLU A 32 -4.69 6.86 -3.87
CA GLU A 32 -5.96 7.39 -4.37
C GLU A 32 -6.99 6.29 -4.58
N ALA A 33 -6.61 5.16 -5.19
CA ALA A 33 -7.51 4.03 -5.40
C ALA A 33 -7.99 3.40 -4.08
N ARG A 34 -7.10 3.26 -3.08
CA ARG A 34 -7.48 2.81 -1.73
C ARG A 34 -8.48 3.77 -1.12
N ASP A 35 -8.21 5.07 -1.17
CA ASP A 35 -8.99 6.10 -0.49
C ASP A 35 -10.35 6.31 -1.16
N ALA A 36 -10.42 6.17 -2.49
CA ALA A 36 -11.67 6.12 -3.24
C ALA A 36 -12.53 4.91 -2.82
N GLU A 37 -11.93 3.72 -2.67
CA GLU A 37 -12.66 2.53 -2.23
C GLU A 37 -13.13 2.64 -0.78
N VAL A 38 -12.29 3.19 0.11
CA VAL A 38 -12.70 3.51 1.50
C VAL A 38 -13.89 4.48 1.50
N SER A 39 -13.85 5.52 0.65
CA SER A 39 -14.94 6.50 0.52
C SER A 39 -16.22 5.86 0.00
N ARG A 40 -16.12 4.99 -1.01
CA ARG A 40 -17.25 4.19 -1.52
C ARG A 40 -17.87 3.34 -0.41
N ILE A 41 -17.05 2.65 0.38
CA ILE A 41 -17.52 1.81 1.51
C ILE A 41 -18.21 2.67 2.57
N LYS A 42 -17.70 3.86 2.89
CA LYS A 42 -18.34 4.78 3.83
C LYS A 42 -19.72 5.25 3.39
N GLY A 43 -19.98 5.30 2.09
CA GLY A 43 -21.31 5.59 1.52
C GLY A 43 -22.32 4.44 1.66
N LEU A 44 -21.90 3.24 2.04
CA LEU A 44 -22.79 2.09 2.20
C LEU A 44 -23.54 2.10 3.54
N SER A 45 -24.54 1.24 3.69
CA SER A 45 -25.23 1.05 4.97
C SER A 45 -24.28 0.53 6.06
N LYS A 46 -24.59 0.76 7.33
CA LYS A 46 -23.78 0.27 8.47
C LYS A 46 -23.60 -1.25 8.45
N THR A 47 -24.62 -1.99 8.03
CA THR A 47 -24.58 -3.45 7.86
C THR A 47 -23.63 -3.88 6.75
N GLN A 48 -23.52 -3.10 5.66
CA GLN A 48 -22.57 -3.38 4.59
C GLN A 48 -21.14 -3.00 5.01
N GLN A 49 -20.97 -1.86 5.68
CA GLN A 49 -19.68 -1.40 6.22
C GLN A 49 -19.09 -2.41 7.21
N SER A 50 -19.92 -2.99 8.10
CA SER A 50 -19.44 -3.98 9.08
C SER A 50 -18.93 -5.28 8.46
N ASN A 51 -19.26 -5.55 7.20
CA ASN A 51 -18.71 -6.68 6.46
C ASN A 51 -17.31 -6.41 5.92
N VAL A 52 -16.81 -5.18 5.95
CA VAL A 52 -15.45 -4.85 5.49
C VAL A 52 -14.54 -4.63 6.68
N ALA A 53 -13.53 -5.50 6.82
CA ALA A 53 -12.55 -5.37 7.89
C ALA A 53 -11.49 -4.33 7.57
N THR A 54 -10.88 -4.43 6.39
CA THR A 54 -9.74 -3.60 5.96
C THR A 54 -9.72 -3.42 4.46
N VAL A 55 -9.11 -2.32 4.02
CA VAL A 55 -8.86 -1.97 2.61
C VAL A 55 -7.39 -1.63 2.46
N VAL A 56 -6.76 -2.22 1.45
CA VAL A 56 -5.38 -1.95 1.03
C VAL A 56 -5.42 -1.83 -0.49
N ALA A 57 -4.62 -0.95 -1.07
CA ALA A 57 -4.27 -1.02 -2.49
C ALA A 57 -2.79 -1.33 -2.66
N GLY A 58 -2.42 -1.85 -3.82
CA GLY A 58 -1.04 -1.91 -4.26
C GLY A 58 -0.92 -1.59 -5.73
N VAL A 59 0.32 -1.34 -6.14
CA VAL A 59 0.69 -1.06 -7.52
C VAL A 59 1.86 -1.94 -7.92
N ASP A 60 1.83 -2.51 -9.12
CA ASP A 60 3.04 -3.04 -9.76
C ASP A 60 3.81 -1.86 -10.38
N ILE A 61 4.97 -1.54 -9.81
CA ILE A 61 5.74 -0.36 -10.22
C ILE A 61 6.34 -0.48 -11.64
N ARG A 62 6.37 -1.68 -12.24
CA ARG A 62 6.80 -1.85 -13.64
C ARG A 62 5.71 -1.39 -14.61
N THR A 63 4.47 -1.78 -14.35
CA THR A 63 3.34 -1.57 -15.26
C THR A 63 2.50 -0.35 -14.88
N GLY A 64 2.55 0.07 -13.62
CA GLY A 64 1.63 1.04 -13.04
C GLY A 64 0.21 0.48 -12.86
N GLU A 65 0.04 -0.84 -12.92
CA GLU A 65 -1.24 -1.51 -12.67
C GLU A 65 -1.56 -1.45 -11.18
N VAL A 66 -2.77 -1.01 -10.84
CA VAL A 66 -3.24 -0.84 -9.47
C VAL A 66 -4.33 -1.87 -9.17
N TYR A 67 -4.25 -2.49 -7.99
CA TYR A 67 -5.28 -3.39 -7.51
C TYR A 67 -5.67 -3.04 -6.08
N VAL A 68 -6.98 -3.04 -5.79
CA VAL A 68 -7.52 -2.76 -4.46
C VAL A 68 -8.01 -4.05 -3.81
N GLY A 69 -7.40 -4.41 -2.70
CA GLY A 69 -7.79 -5.53 -1.86
C GLY A 69 -8.73 -5.11 -0.74
N VAL A 70 -9.93 -5.68 -0.74
CA VAL A 70 -10.96 -5.45 0.29
C VAL A 70 -11.19 -6.73 1.07
N LYS A 71 -10.79 -6.76 2.36
CA LYS A 71 -11.07 -7.90 3.23
C LYS A 71 -12.54 -7.87 3.67
N ASN A 72 -13.38 -8.56 2.92
CA ASN A 72 -14.76 -8.81 3.31
C ASN A 72 -14.85 -10.01 4.29
N THR A 73 -15.38 -9.78 5.48
CA THR A 73 -15.47 -10.79 6.55
C THR A 73 -16.45 -11.91 6.24
N ARG A 74 -17.47 -11.68 5.41
CA ARG A 74 -18.42 -12.72 4.98
C ARG A 74 -17.82 -13.59 3.88
N VAL A 75 -17.19 -12.98 2.88
CA VAL A 75 -16.59 -13.71 1.73
C VAL A 75 -15.44 -14.59 2.20
N TYR A 76 -14.59 -14.08 3.09
CA TYR A 76 -13.42 -14.80 3.59
C TYR A 76 -13.61 -15.35 5.01
N LYS A 77 -14.84 -15.70 5.39
CA LYS A 77 -15.16 -16.28 6.69
C LYS A 77 -14.38 -17.58 6.89
N GLY A 78 -13.71 -17.72 8.04
CA GLY A 78 -12.90 -18.90 8.35
C GLY A 78 -11.59 -19.01 7.55
N ASN A 79 -11.30 -18.05 6.65
CA ASN A 79 -10.08 -18.03 5.87
C ASN A 79 -9.12 -16.95 6.41
N ALA A 80 -7.89 -17.38 6.73
CA ALA A 80 -6.77 -16.49 6.98
C ALA A 80 -6.34 -15.83 5.66
N THR A 81 -7.12 -14.87 5.18
CA THR A 81 -6.78 -13.98 4.06
C THR A 81 -6.78 -12.55 4.58
N CYS A 82 -5.75 -11.77 4.29
CA CYS A 82 -5.68 -10.34 4.60
C CYS A 82 -5.91 -9.53 3.32
N ALA A 83 -6.11 -8.21 3.45
CA ALA A 83 -6.29 -7.35 2.28
C ALA A 83 -5.05 -7.33 1.39
N GLU A 84 -3.86 -7.41 1.99
CA GLU A 84 -2.55 -7.54 1.35
C GLU A 84 -2.47 -8.82 0.49
N ASP A 85 -3.00 -9.95 0.98
CA ASP A 85 -3.04 -11.19 0.18
C ASP A 85 -3.94 -11.02 -1.06
N ILE A 86 -5.01 -10.24 -0.94
CA ILE A 86 -5.94 -9.99 -2.05
C ILE A 86 -5.26 -9.12 -3.11
N VAL A 87 -4.58 -8.04 -2.69
CA VAL A 87 -3.76 -7.21 -3.59
C VAL A 87 -2.71 -8.04 -4.31
N PHE A 88 -1.94 -8.82 -3.56
CA PHE A 88 -0.86 -9.62 -4.13
C PHE A 88 -1.35 -10.62 -5.18
N ARG A 89 -2.49 -11.27 -4.93
CA ARG A 89 -3.13 -12.17 -5.90
C ARG A 89 -3.71 -11.42 -7.10
N GLY A 90 -4.26 -10.23 -6.88
CA GLY A 90 -4.86 -9.39 -7.91
C GLY A 90 -3.84 -8.88 -8.93
N LEU A 91 -2.61 -8.61 -8.49
CA LEU A 91 -1.49 -8.18 -9.33
C LEU A 91 -0.66 -9.36 -9.86
N GLY A 92 -1.36 -10.47 -10.19
CA GLY A 92 -0.78 -11.65 -10.84
C GLY A 92 -0.31 -12.76 -9.90
N GLY A 93 -0.16 -12.50 -8.60
CA GLY A 93 0.41 -13.48 -7.66
C GLY A 93 1.83 -13.93 -8.06
N ASN A 94 2.45 -14.78 -7.25
CA ASN A 94 3.78 -15.38 -7.47
C ASN A 94 4.96 -14.39 -7.53
N THR A 95 5.73 -14.31 -6.44
CA THR A 95 7.08 -13.70 -6.36
C THR A 95 7.24 -12.30 -6.95
N ASN A 96 6.16 -11.57 -7.22
CA ASN A 96 6.24 -10.23 -7.79
C ASN A 96 6.75 -9.25 -6.73
N ALA A 97 8.07 -9.09 -6.70
CA ALA A 97 8.79 -8.19 -5.81
C ALA A 97 8.51 -6.70 -6.11
N ASN A 98 7.90 -6.39 -7.26
CA ASN A 98 7.64 -5.03 -7.73
C ASN A 98 6.32 -4.46 -7.20
N ILE A 99 5.57 -5.23 -6.41
CA ILE A 99 4.34 -4.75 -5.80
C ILE A 99 4.69 -3.87 -4.60
N ILE A 100 4.25 -2.61 -4.63
CA ILE A 100 4.26 -1.71 -3.48
C ILE A 100 2.84 -1.53 -2.98
N MET A 101 2.62 -1.87 -1.71
CA MET A 101 1.35 -1.80 -1.02
C MET A 101 1.25 -0.56 -0.13
N THR A 102 0.05 0.00 -0.10
CA THR A 102 -0.34 1.09 0.79
C THR A 102 -0.59 0.59 2.22
N PRO A 103 -0.61 1.48 3.24
CA PRO A 103 -1.05 1.12 4.57
C PRO A 103 -2.52 0.70 4.55
N ALA A 104 -2.87 -0.28 5.37
CA ALA A 104 -4.23 -0.77 5.50
C ALA A 104 -5.10 0.24 6.26
N ILE A 105 -6.29 0.51 5.75
CA ILE A 105 -7.31 1.31 6.44
C ILE A 105 -8.44 0.39 6.90
N ARG A 106 -8.91 0.58 8.13
CA ARG A 106 -10.17 0.01 8.63
C ARG A 106 -11.31 1.01 8.39
N PRO A 107 -12.19 0.82 7.38
CA PRO A 107 -13.17 1.84 6.99
C PRO A 107 -14.13 2.21 8.13
N GLY A 108 -14.55 1.23 8.93
CA GLY A 108 -15.51 1.45 10.02
C GLY A 108 -15.00 2.36 11.14
N LYS A 109 -13.68 2.49 11.31
CA LYS A 109 -13.06 3.41 12.28
C LYS A 109 -12.30 4.57 11.63
N ASN A 110 -12.10 4.51 10.32
CA ASN A 110 -11.25 5.42 9.57
C ASN A 110 -9.80 5.48 10.11
N GLU A 111 -9.27 4.34 10.54
CA GLU A 111 -7.94 4.24 11.14
C GLU A 111 -7.00 3.50 10.18
N VAL A 112 -5.78 4.02 10.03
CA VAL A 112 -4.66 3.26 9.47
C VAL A 112 -4.22 2.24 10.53
N ILE A 113 -4.10 0.98 10.15
CA ILE A 113 -3.70 -0.09 11.05
C ILE A 113 -2.34 -0.66 10.65
N PRO A 114 -1.55 -1.17 11.61
CA PRO A 114 -0.27 -1.78 11.30
C PRO A 114 -0.44 -3.10 10.53
N VAL A 115 0.53 -3.41 9.69
CA VAL A 115 0.62 -4.68 8.95
C VAL A 115 0.74 -5.83 9.96
N CYS A 116 -0.15 -6.82 9.84
CA CYS A 116 -0.20 -7.93 10.79
C CYS A 116 1.02 -8.85 10.68
N THR A 117 1.41 -9.51 11.77
CA THR A 117 2.57 -10.42 11.83
C THR A 117 2.58 -11.46 10.70
N ARG A 118 1.41 -11.96 10.29
CA ARG A 118 1.29 -12.92 9.19
C ARG A 118 1.59 -12.34 7.81
N CYS A 119 1.28 -11.07 7.58
CA CYS A 119 1.66 -10.39 6.34
C CYS A 119 3.16 -10.04 6.37
N GLN A 120 3.70 -9.72 7.54
CA GLN A 120 5.13 -9.47 7.73
C GLN A 120 6.01 -10.70 7.42
N THR A 121 5.51 -11.92 7.65
CA THR A 121 6.25 -13.14 7.30
C THR A 121 6.20 -13.46 5.81
N LYS A 122 5.29 -12.84 5.05
CA LYS A 122 5.10 -13.09 3.61
C LYS A 122 5.69 -12.01 2.72
N TYR A 123 5.58 -10.75 3.16
CA TYR A 123 5.90 -9.58 2.36
C TYR A 123 6.98 -8.76 3.07
N PRO A 124 8.14 -8.54 2.44
CA PRO A 124 9.20 -7.74 3.02
C PRO A 124 8.77 -6.26 3.15
N ARG A 125 9.39 -5.54 4.10
CA ARG A 125 9.00 -4.15 4.44
C ARG A 125 9.12 -3.18 3.26
N ASN A 126 10.01 -3.46 2.30
CA ASN A 126 10.18 -2.64 1.10
C ASN A 126 9.03 -2.79 0.09
N GLN A 127 8.13 -3.77 0.27
CA GLN A 127 6.87 -3.87 -0.48
C GLN A 127 5.75 -3.04 0.14
N PHE A 128 6.05 -2.20 1.11
CA PHE A 128 5.11 -1.26 1.69
C PHE A 128 5.66 0.15 1.54
N VAL A 129 4.76 1.11 1.29
CA VAL A 129 5.17 2.52 1.20
C VAL A 129 5.84 2.96 2.49
N LYS A 130 6.74 3.94 2.36
CA LYS A 130 7.44 4.55 3.49
C LYS A 130 6.42 5.10 4.51
N GLY A 131 6.69 4.91 5.80
CA GLY A 131 5.80 5.32 6.89
C GLY A 131 4.73 4.29 7.27
N THR A 132 4.65 3.16 6.58
CA THR A 132 3.79 2.04 7.00
C THR A 132 4.23 1.52 8.37
N THR A 133 3.25 1.31 9.26
CA THR A 133 3.47 0.73 10.59
C THR A 133 3.32 -0.79 10.56
N PHE A 134 4.04 -1.46 11.45
CA PHE A 134 4.09 -2.92 11.52
C PHE A 134 3.90 -3.33 12.99
N GLN A 135 3.17 -4.43 13.22
CA GLN A 135 2.97 -5.01 14.56
C GLN A 135 4.24 -5.60 15.14
#